data_AF-A0A840YBA7-F1
#
_entry.id   AF-A0A840YBA7-F1
#
_cell.length_a   1.000
_cell.length_b   1.000
_cell.length_c   1.000
_cell.angle_alpha   90.00
_cell.angle_beta   90.00
_cell.angle_gamma   90.00
#
_symmetry.space_group_name_H-M   'P 1'
#
loop_
_entity.id
_entity.type
_entity.pdbx_description
1 polymer ?
#
loop_
_entity_poly.entity_id
_entity_poly.type
_entity_poly.pdbx_seq_one_letter_code
_entity_poly.pdbx_strand_id
1 'polypeptide(L)'
;MLDRLIVVDSVTRLGPEAQGRVIVGGSHGGIYAAYLAAKARVAGVLLNDAGIGLEGAGIAGLGYLQPLGIPAACCSHRSARIGDGFDMLGRGIVSHANAAAAALGIEPGMWCREAARRLAASAVPAAEAPDSVESRFPLEVPGRARASAMDSNSLMTPDDDGTIVVTGSHGALLGGRPESAARAAVFAALYNDADGGVDGAGYTRLPALDARGIAAATYSAWTARIGDGRSAVATGIVSAVNARAAALGLRPGGTVREAITLLAEAIEKDHRA
;
A
#
# COMPACT_ATOMS: atom_id res chain seq x y z
N MET A 1 26.78 -11.56 3.10
CA MET A 1 26.17 -10.19 3.25
C MET A 1 24.77 -10.14 2.65
N LEU A 2 24.53 -10.69 1.46
CA LEU A 2 23.17 -10.86 0.91
C LEU A 2 22.32 -11.88 1.70
N ASP A 3 22.95 -12.73 2.51
CA ASP A 3 22.29 -13.78 3.32
C ASP A 3 21.38 -13.22 4.43
N ARG A 4 21.57 -11.94 4.80
CA ARG A 4 20.71 -11.21 5.74
C ARG A 4 19.54 -10.49 5.05
N LEU A 5 19.43 -10.56 3.72
CA LEU A 5 18.38 -9.87 2.98
C LEU A 5 17.16 -10.78 2.79
N ILE A 6 15.98 -10.25 3.07
CA ILE A 6 14.70 -10.82 2.66
C ILE A 6 14.03 -9.81 1.74
N VAL A 7 13.61 -10.27 0.57
CA VAL A 7 12.87 -9.48 -0.40
C VAL A 7 11.44 -9.99 -0.43
N VAL A 8 10.46 -9.11 -0.24
CA VAL A 8 9.05 -9.45 -0.23
C VAL A 8 8.23 -8.43 -1.02
N ASP A 9 7.17 -8.90 -1.66
CA ASP A 9 6.21 -8.00 -2.34
C ASP A 9 5.34 -7.22 -1.34
N SER A 10 5.18 -7.75 -0.12
CA SER A 10 4.45 -7.08 0.96
C SER A 10 5.01 -7.46 2.33
N VAL A 11 5.17 -6.47 3.21
CA VAL A 11 5.62 -6.69 4.60
C VAL A 11 4.58 -7.39 5.47
N THR A 12 3.33 -7.48 5.02
CA THR A 12 2.27 -8.26 5.68
C THR A 12 2.52 -9.79 5.63
N ARG A 13 3.60 -10.23 4.96
CA ARG A 13 4.00 -11.64 4.85
C ARG A 13 5.25 -11.99 5.65
N LEU A 14 5.79 -11.05 6.44
CA LEU A 14 6.96 -11.32 7.27
C LEU A 14 6.62 -12.36 8.35
N GLY A 15 7.41 -13.42 8.42
CA GLY A 15 7.37 -14.41 9.49
C GLY A 15 8.56 -14.27 10.46
N PRO A 16 8.73 -15.23 11.39
CA PRO A 16 9.82 -15.25 12.36
C PRO A 16 11.22 -15.19 11.74
N GLU A 17 11.38 -15.63 10.49
CA GLU A 17 12.63 -15.60 9.75
C GLU A 17 13.17 -14.18 9.48
N ALA A 18 12.32 -13.15 9.59
CA ALA A 18 12.69 -11.75 9.43
C ALA A 18 13.53 -11.19 10.58
N GLN A 19 13.56 -11.87 11.73
CA GLN A 19 14.29 -11.39 12.90
C GLN A 19 15.77 -11.19 12.59
N GLY A 20 16.26 -9.97 12.89
CA GLY A 20 17.63 -9.56 12.67
C GLY A 20 18.07 -9.47 11.20
N ARG A 21 17.14 -9.54 10.25
CA ARG A 21 17.39 -9.42 8.82
C ARG A 21 17.02 -8.04 8.29
N VAL A 22 17.47 -7.74 7.09
CA VAL A 22 17.07 -6.54 6.35
C VAL A 22 15.94 -6.90 5.41
N ILE A 23 14.90 -6.07 5.41
CA ILE A 23 13.75 -6.26 4.54
C ILE A 23 13.80 -5.26 3.40
N VAL A 24 13.65 -5.75 2.16
CA VAL A 24 13.28 -4.93 1.01
C VAL A 24 11.84 -5.30 0.65
N GLY A 25 10.92 -4.40 0.95
CA GLY A 25 9.49 -4.64 0.85
C GLY A 25 8.84 -3.78 -0.23
N GLY A 26 8.08 -4.40 -1.13
CA GLY A 26 7.25 -3.72 -2.13
C GLY A 26 6.15 -2.82 -1.54
N SER A 27 5.87 -2.92 -0.23
CA SER A 27 4.89 -2.08 0.46
C SER A 27 5.29 -0.61 0.53
N HIS A 28 4.31 0.26 0.76
CA HIS A 28 4.56 1.67 1.05
C HIS A 28 5.28 1.87 2.40
N GLY A 29 6.01 2.98 2.54
CA GLY A 29 6.74 3.40 3.75
C GLY A 29 5.87 4.01 4.84
N GLY A 30 4.58 3.64 4.91
CA GLY A 30 3.65 4.15 5.91
C GLY A 30 3.85 3.53 7.30
N ILE A 31 3.15 4.08 8.30
CA ILE A 31 3.32 3.71 9.72
C ILE A 31 3.09 2.22 9.95
N TYR A 32 2.01 1.64 9.43
CA TYR A 32 1.69 0.23 9.72
C TYR A 32 2.72 -0.73 9.13
N ALA A 33 3.21 -0.48 7.90
CA ALA A 33 4.27 -1.27 7.29
C ALA A 33 5.57 -1.19 8.11
N ALA A 34 5.90 0.00 8.61
CA ALA A 34 7.02 0.20 9.53
C ALA A 34 6.82 -0.51 10.88
N TYR A 35 5.61 -0.47 11.47
CA TYR A 35 5.27 -1.24 12.66
C TYR A 35 5.49 -2.74 12.46
N LEU A 36 5.03 -3.32 11.34
CA LEU A 36 5.24 -4.74 11.05
C LEU A 36 6.72 -5.10 10.97
N ALA A 37 7.54 -4.25 10.34
CA ALA A 37 8.99 -4.44 10.30
C ALA A 37 9.61 -4.37 11.71
N ALA A 38 9.21 -3.39 12.53
CA ALA A 38 9.68 -3.24 13.90
C ALA A 38 9.27 -4.42 14.79
N LYS A 39 8.01 -4.86 14.69
CA LYS A 39 7.48 -6.04 15.39
C LYS A 39 8.22 -7.32 15.02
N ALA A 40 8.62 -7.44 13.75
CA ALA A 40 9.45 -8.54 13.27
C ALA A 40 10.93 -8.44 13.70
N ARG A 41 11.31 -7.39 14.44
CA ARG A 41 12.68 -7.17 14.94
C ARG A 41 13.73 -7.19 13.84
N VAL A 42 13.45 -6.51 12.73
CA VAL A 42 14.38 -6.39 11.60
C VAL A 42 15.61 -5.57 11.99
N ALA A 43 16.74 -5.82 11.34
CA ALA A 43 17.93 -4.99 11.46
C ALA A 43 17.80 -3.67 10.68
N GLY A 44 16.96 -3.64 9.64
CA GLY A 44 16.66 -2.45 8.86
C GLY A 44 15.62 -2.74 7.78
N VAL A 45 15.05 -1.70 7.19
CA VAL A 45 13.98 -1.86 6.20
C VAL A 45 14.06 -0.82 5.07
N LEU A 46 13.81 -1.27 3.86
CA LEU A 46 13.65 -0.45 2.66
C LEU A 46 12.23 -0.67 2.09
N LEU A 47 11.42 0.38 2.04
CA LEU A 47 10.03 0.36 1.53
C LEU A 47 9.88 1.26 0.30
N ASN A 48 8.70 1.35 -0.29
CA ASN A 48 8.42 2.28 -1.40
C ASN A 48 7.83 3.59 -0.85
N ASP A 49 8.21 4.75 -1.40
CA ASP A 49 7.67 6.04 -0.93
C ASP A 49 6.22 6.29 -1.36
N ALA A 50 5.69 5.50 -2.29
CA ALA A 50 4.29 5.50 -2.72
C ALA A 50 3.75 6.89 -3.11
N GLY A 51 4.57 7.68 -3.80
CA GLY A 51 4.19 9.04 -4.18
C GLY A 51 4.36 10.07 -3.07
N ILE A 52 4.87 9.68 -1.89
CA ILE A 52 4.90 10.43 -0.63
C ILE A 52 3.49 10.67 -0.08
N GLY A 53 2.60 11.18 -0.93
CA GLY A 53 1.18 11.32 -0.69
C GLY A 53 0.83 12.41 0.31
N LEU A 54 -0.47 12.54 0.57
CA LEU A 54 -1.04 13.52 1.49
C LEU A 54 -0.33 13.44 2.85
N GLU A 55 0.14 14.59 3.35
CA GLU A 55 0.84 14.74 4.64
C GLU A 55 2.09 13.85 4.80
N GLY A 56 2.66 13.34 3.70
CA GLY A 56 3.83 12.46 3.76
C GLY A 56 3.52 11.03 4.22
N ALA A 57 2.27 10.59 4.13
CA ALA A 57 1.82 9.28 4.62
C ALA A 57 2.62 8.09 4.06
N GLY A 58 3.09 8.19 2.81
CA GLY A 58 3.89 7.17 2.14
C GLY A 58 5.30 6.97 2.69
N ILE A 59 5.81 7.91 3.50
CA ILE A 59 7.13 7.83 4.15
C ILE A 59 7.06 8.01 5.68
N ALA A 60 5.87 8.16 6.25
CA ALA A 60 5.67 8.43 7.68
C ALA A 60 6.30 7.36 8.61
N GLY A 61 6.47 6.13 8.10
CA GLY A 61 7.16 5.05 8.80
C GLY A 61 8.62 5.34 9.13
N LEU A 62 9.30 6.23 8.37
CA LEU A 62 10.66 6.66 8.69
C LEU A 62 10.74 7.32 10.07
N GLY A 63 9.77 8.20 10.36
CA GLY A 63 9.64 8.87 11.65
C GLY A 63 9.28 7.91 12.78
N TYR A 64 8.41 6.93 12.51
CA TYR A 64 8.05 5.88 13.47
C TYR A 64 9.26 5.01 13.87
N LEU A 65 10.12 4.64 12.91
CA LEU A 65 11.27 3.76 13.15
C LEU A 65 12.48 4.46 13.79
N GLN A 66 12.58 5.78 13.63
CA GLN A 66 13.70 6.57 14.13
C GLN A 66 13.90 6.45 15.66
N PRO A 67 12.88 6.67 16.54
CA PRO A 67 13.05 6.52 17.98
C PRO A 67 13.34 5.08 18.42
N LEU A 68 13.05 4.08 17.57
CA LEU A 68 13.36 2.67 17.81
C LEU A 68 14.80 2.30 17.42
N GLY A 69 15.54 3.24 16.83
CA GLY A 69 16.90 3.01 16.32
C GLY A 69 16.95 2.07 15.11
N ILE A 70 15.81 1.83 14.44
CA ILE A 70 15.75 0.97 13.25
C ILE A 70 16.11 1.82 12.02
N PRO A 71 17.23 1.55 11.33
CA PRO A 71 17.59 2.25 10.11
C PRO A 71 16.60 1.90 9.00
N ALA A 72 16.02 2.93 8.39
CA ALA A 72 15.00 2.79 7.38
C ALA A 72 15.18 3.76 6.22
N ALA A 73 14.83 3.30 5.02
CA ALA A 73 14.83 4.11 3.81
C ALA A 73 13.60 3.80 2.93
N CYS A 74 13.27 4.72 2.04
CA CYS A 74 12.22 4.55 1.04
C CYS A 74 12.83 4.66 -0.37
N CYS A 75 12.42 3.75 -1.25
CA CYS A 75 12.66 3.75 -2.69
C CYS A 75 11.67 4.69 -3.37
N SER A 76 12.13 5.45 -4.36
CA SER A 76 11.28 6.28 -5.20
C SER A 76 10.30 5.42 -6.01
N HIS A 77 9.00 5.70 -5.89
CA HIS A 77 7.94 5.15 -6.74
C HIS A 77 8.19 5.40 -8.24
N ARG A 78 9.02 6.40 -8.60
CA ARG A 78 9.40 6.71 -9.98
C ARG A 78 10.56 5.87 -10.51
N SER A 79 11.24 5.13 -9.64
CA SER A 79 12.41 4.32 -9.99
C SER A 79 12.14 2.83 -10.01
N ALA A 80 11.20 2.35 -9.18
CA ALA A 80 10.81 0.96 -9.11
C ALA A 80 9.33 0.82 -8.72
N ARG A 81 8.73 -0.30 -9.14
CA ARG A 81 7.30 -0.59 -8.99
C ARG A 81 6.97 -0.88 -7.53
N ILE A 82 5.98 -0.16 -7.01
CA ILE A 82 5.35 -0.52 -5.73
C ILE A 82 4.67 -1.89 -5.88
N GLY A 83 4.72 -2.69 -4.83
CA GLY A 83 4.26 -4.09 -4.84
C GLY A 83 5.26 -5.10 -5.40
N ASP A 84 6.47 -4.70 -5.81
CA ASP A 84 7.52 -5.59 -6.33
C ASP A 84 8.87 -5.33 -5.62
N GLY A 85 9.17 -6.16 -4.63
CA GLY A 85 10.41 -6.00 -3.84
C GLY A 85 11.68 -6.30 -4.66
N PHE A 86 11.59 -7.20 -5.64
CA PHE A 86 12.74 -7.56 -6.49
C PHE A 86 13.06 -6.44 -7.48
N ASP A 87 12.05 -5.77 -8.03
CA ASP A 87 12.22 -4.58 -8.87
C ASP A 87 12.86 -3.44 -8.09
N MET A 88 12.41 -3.20 -6.85
CA MET A 88 13.04 -2.23 -5.94
C MET A 88 14.51 -2.57 -5.70
N LEU A 89 14.85 -3.82 -5.43
CA LEU A 89 16.25 -4.21 -5.25
C LEU A 89 17.07 -4.05 -6.53
N GLY A 90 16.50 -4.41 -7.68
CA GLY A 90 17.18 -4.41 -8.97
C GLY A 90 17.53 -3.01 -9.46
N ARG A 91 16.53 -2.11 -9.52
CA ARG A 91 16.66 -0.79 -10.15
C ARG A 91 16.22 0.40 -9.31
N GLY A 92 15.71 0.16 -8.10
CA GLY A 92 15.22 1.21 -7.22
C GLY A 92 16.31 2.20 -6.83
N ILE A 93 15.89 3.45 -6.62
CA ILE A 93 16.70 4.56 -6.11
C ILE A 93 16.07 5.05 -4.81
N VAL A 94 16.88 5.21 -3.77
CA VAL A 94 16.45 5.77 -2.48
C VAL A 94 15.97 7.21 -2.70
N SER A 95 14.77 7.52 -2.22
CA SER A 95 14.24 8.90 -2.17
C SER A 95 14.39 9.52 -0.79
N HIS A 96 14.23 8.74 0.28
CA HIS A 96 14.26 9.23 1.66
C HIS A 96 14.92 8.21 2.59
N ALA A 97 15.54 8.68 3.66
CA ALA A 97 16.12 7.87 4.72
C ALA A 97 15.91 8.54 6.07
N ASN A 98 15.75 7.76 7.14
CA ASN A 98 15.79 8.30 8.50
C ASN A 98 17.24 8.53 8.96
N ALA A 99 17.43 9.25 10.06
CA ALA A 99 18.76 9.58 10.56
C ALA A 99 19.59 8.34 10.93
N ALA A 100 18.94 7.27 11.42
CA ALA A 100 19.60 6.00 11.69
C ALA A 100 20.17 5.35 10.41
N ALA A 101 19.44 5.39 9.29
CA ALA A 101 19.95 4.95 7.99
C ALA A 101 21.03 5.90 7.43
N ALA A 102 20.86 7.21 7.59
CA ALA A 102 21.86 8.20 7.18
C ALA A 102 23.19 8.01 7.91
N ALA A 103 23.19 7.61 9.18
CA ALA A 103 24.40 7.26 9.93
C ALA A 103 25.15 6.04 9.37
N LEU A 104 24.47 5.19 8.59
CA LEU A 104 25.08 4.10 7.81
C LEU A 104 25.54 4.56 6.41
N GLY A 105 25.47 5.87 6.15
CA GLY A 105 25.79 6.50 4.89
C GLY A 105 24.71 6.32 3.81
N ILE A 106 23.47 5.98 4.16
CA ILE A 106 22.38 5.84 3.18
C ILE A 106 21.81 7.24 2.88
N GLU A 107 21.80 7.61 1.60
CA GLU A 107 21.39 8.94 1.15
C GLU A 107 20.44 8.84 -0.05
N PRO A 108 19.53 9.82 -0.24
CA PRO A 108 18.75 9.95 -1.48
C PRO A 108 19.63 9.94 -2.73
N GLY A 109 19.16 9.30 -3.79
CA GLY A 109 19.93 9.10 -5.04
C GLY A 109 20.78 7.82 -5.05
N MET A 110 20.95 7.15 -3.91
CA MET A 110 21.63 5.86 -3.83
C MET A 110 20.79 4.73 -4.42
N TRP A 111 21.44 3.75 -5.06
CA TRP A 111 20.77 2.51 -5.46
C TRP A 111 20.25 1.72 -4.26
N CYS A 112 19.01 1.23 -4.34
CA CYS A 112 18.38 0.44 -3.29
C CYS A 112 19.17 -0.84 -2.92
N ARG A 113 19.80 -1.52 -3.89
CA ARG A 113 20.73 -2.63 -3.61
C ARG A 113 21.92 -2.24 -2.74
N GLU A 114 22.43 -1.01 -2.90
CA GLU A 114 23.54 -0.52 -2.10
C GLU A 114 23.06 -0.11 -0.70
N ALA A 115 21.92 0.56 -0.60
CA ALA A 115 21.27 0.86 0.68
C ALA A 115 20.98 -0.43 1.47
N ALA A 116 20.46 -1.48 0.82
CA ALA A 116 20.21 -2.77 1.45
C ALA A 116 21.48 -3.42 2.01
N ARG A 117 22.63 -3.29 1.33
CA ARG A 117 23.92 -3.77 1.86
C ARG A 117 24.36 -2.98 3.09
N ARG A 118 24.19 -1.66 3.08
CA ARG A 118 24.52 -0.79 4.22
C ARG A 118 23.63 -1.09 5.43
N LEU A 119 22.33 -1.28 5.20
CA LEU A 119 21.40 -1.77 6.22
C LEU A 119 21.84 -3.14 6.78
N ALA A 120 22.39 -4.03 5.96
CA ALA A 120 22.81 -5.36 6.41
C ALA A 120 24.02 -5.35 7.35
N ALA A 121 24.70 -4.20 7.47
CA ALA A 121 25.76 -3.96 8.44
C ALA A 121 25.24 -3.46 9.80
N SER A 122 23.94 -3.17 9.94
CA SER A 122 23.36 -2.69 11.20
C SER A 122 23.24 -3.81 12.25
N ALA A 123 23.31 -3.37 13.50
CA ALA A 123 22.91 -4.17 14.65
C ALA A 123 21.38 -4.30 14.71
N VAL A 124 20.89 -5.35 15.36
CA VAL A 124 19.46 -5.53 15.60
C VAL A 124 19.04 -4.62 16.76
N PRO A 125 18.05 -3.73 16.58
CA PRO A 125 17.61 -2.86 17.66
C PRO A 125 16.94 -3.65 18.80
N ALA A 126 17.16 -3.20 20.03
CA ALA A 126 16.64 -3.85 21.24
C ALA A 126 15.24 -3.35 21.65
N ALA A 127 14.81 -2.19 21.14
CA ALA A 127 13.55 -1.55 21.52
C ALA A 127 12.34 -2.36 21.06
N GLU A 128 11.30 -2.39 21.90
CA GLU A 128 10.00 -2.93 21.51
C GLU A 128 9.21 -1.89 20.71
N ALA A 129 8.53 -2.37 19.68
CA ALA A 129 7.71 -1.53 18.81
C ALA A 129 6.40 -1.16 19.53
N PRO A 130 6.05 0.12 19.67
CA PRO A 130 4.72 0.52 20.12
C PRO A 130 3.65 -0.08 19.21
N ASP A 131 2.56 -0.58 19.79
CA ASP A 131 1.50 -1.21 19.02
C ASP A 131 0.88 -0.25 17.99
N SER A 132 0.63 -0.80 16.81
CA SER A 132 -0.14 -0.18 15.74
C SER A 132 -1.08 -1.22 15.17
N VAL A 133 -2.31 -0.83 14.87
CA VAL A 133 -3.35 -1.74 14.39
C VAL A 133 -3.93 -1.20 13.09
N GLU A 134 -4.13 -2.10 12.13
CA GLU A 134 -5.02 -1.83 11.00
C GLU A 134 -6.47 -1.89 11.49
N SER A 135 -7.30 -1.02 10.94
CA SER A 135 -8.70 -0.91 11.30
C SER A 135 -9.62 -1.05 10.09
N ARG A 136 -10.85 -1.46 10.39
CA ARG A 136 -11.96 -1.54 9.46
C ARG A 136 -13.13 -0.72 9.99
N PHE A 137 -13.82 -0.05 9.09
CA PHE A 137 -14.90 0.86 9.42
C PHE A 137 -16.09 0.66 8.47
N PRO A 138 -17.28 0.35 9.00
CA PRO A 138 -18.48 0.33 8.18
C PRO A 138 -18.78 1.74 7.66
N LEU A 139 -19.32 1.82 6.46
CA LEU A 139 -19.74 3.08 5.82
C LEU A 139 -21.25 3.07 5.63
N GLU A 140 -21.88 4.19 5.94
CA GLU A 140 -23.29 4.41 5.62
C GLU A 140 -23.43 4.65 4.11
N VAL A 141 -24.32 3.89 3.48
CA VAL A 141 -24.63 3.99 2.05
C VAL A 141 -26.14 3.86 1.82
N PRO A 142 -26.68 4.40 0.71
CA PRO A 142 -28.09 4.25 0.39
C PRO A 142 -28.49 2.79 0.14
N GLY A 143 -29.76 2.48 0.41
CA GLY A 143 -30.35 1.19 0.04
C GLY A 143 -29.92 0.01 0.92
N ARG A 144 -29.87 -1.18 0.32
CA ARG A 144 -29.43 -2.44 0.96
C ARG A 144 -27.93 -2.70 0.78
N ALA A 145 -27.25 -1.90 -0.03
CA ALA A 145 -25.81 -2.03 -0.25
C ALA A 145 -25.03 -1.98 1.08
N ARG A 146 -23.89 -2.69 1.11
CA ARG A 146 -22.94 -2.64 2.23
C ARG A 146 -21.62 -2.09 1.72
N ALA A 147 -21.01 -1.22 2.52
CA ALA A 147 -19.69 -0.67 2.22
C ALA A 147 -18.80 -0.61 3.47
N SER A 148 -17.49 -0.72 3.26
CA SER A 148 -16.49 -0.58 4.33
C SER A 148 -15.23 0.11 3.84
N ALA A 149 -14.69 0.99 4.69
CA ALA A 149 -13.32 1.46 4.58
C ALA A 149 -12.40 0.56 5.41
N MET A 150 -11.22 0.25 4.91
CA MET A 150 -10.22 -0.52 5.63
C MET A 150 -8.81 -0.03 5.31
N ASP A 151 -7.91 -0.13 6.27
CA ASP A 151 -6.55 0.41 6.11
C ASP A 151 -5.72 -0.41 5.11
N SER A 152 -6.07 -1.69 4.90
CA SER A 152 -5.38 -2.55 3.97
C SER A 152 -6.25 -3.63 3.35
N ASN A 153 -5.84 -4.04 2.15
CA ASN A 153 -6.40 -5.19 1.44
C ASN A 153 -6.20 -6.53 2.18
N SER A 154 -5.32 -6.62 3.18
CA SER A 154 -5.21 -7.80 4.06
C SER A 154 -6.43 -8.01 4.94
N LEU A 155 -7.20 -6.96 5.25
CA LEU A 155 -8.39 -7.03 6.09
C LEU A 155 -9.65 -7.49 5.35
N MET A 156 -9.58 -7.61 4.03
CA MET A 156 -10.69 -8.10 3.21
C MET A 156 -10.89 -9.60 3.44
N THR A 157 -12.13 -9.99 3.73
CA THR A 157 -12.54 -11.38 4.01
C THR A 157 -13.70 -11.81 3.09
N PRO A 158 -14.05 -13.10 3.00
CA PRO A 158 -15.21 -13.55 2.24
C PRO A 158 -16.55 -12.90 2.63
N ASP A 159 -16.67 -12.33 3.84
CA ASP A 159 -17.89 -11.59 4.26
C ASP A 159 -18.14 -10.31 3.44
N ASP A 160 -17.13 -9.89 2.68
CA ASP A 160 -17.13 -8.73 1.78
C ASP A 160 -17.62 -9.06 0.37
N ASP A 161 -17.92 -10.32 0.08
CA ASP A 161 -18.46 -10.72 -1.22
C ASP A 161 -19.72 -9.88 -1.54
N GLY A 162 -19.75 -9.35 -2.76
CA GLY A 162 -20.82 -8.47 -3.23
C GLY A 162 -20.88 -7.07 -2.60
N THR A 163 -19.93 -6.68 -1.73
CA THR A 163 -19.92 -5.36 -1.07
C THR A 163 -19.02 -4.35 -1.78
N ILE A 164 -19.04 -3.09 -1.33
CA ILE A 164 -18.10 -2.04 -1.77
C ILE A 164 -16.99 -1.92 -0.72
N VAL A 165 -15.73 -1.98 -1.16
CA VAL A 165 -14.58 -1.82 -0.28
C VAL A 165 -13.71 -0.64 -0.72
N VAL A 166 -13.39 0.26 0.20
CA VAL A 166 -12.35 1.29 0.03
C VAL A 166 -11.15 0.91 0.88
N THR A 167 -9.99 0.72 0.25
CA THR A 167 -8.78 0.31 0.95
C THR A 167 -7.75 1.44 1.00
N GLY A 168 -7.01 1.54 2.10
CA GLY A 168 -5.78 2.34 2.21
C GLY A 168 -4.59 1.74 1.45
N SER A 169 -4.72 0.56 0.83
CA SER A 169 -3.66 -0.07 0.05
C SER A 169 -3.45 0.62 -1.31
N HIS A 170 -2.26 0.46 -1.87
CA HIS A 170 -1.96 0.91 -3.23
C HIS A 170 -2.66 0.05 -4.30
N GLY A 171 -2.89 0.64 -5.46
CA GLY A 171 -3.53 -0.01 -6.62
C GLY A 171 -2.63 -0.95 -7.41
N ALA A 172 -1.42 -1.24 -6.92
CA ALA A 172 -0.52 -2.22 -7.54
C ALA A 172 -0.79 -3.68 -7.15
N LEU A 173 -0.59 -4.59 -8.10
CA LEU A 173 -0.50 -6.04 -7.87
C LEU A 173 0.78 -6.39 -7.13
N LEU A 174 0.73 -7.39 -6.26
CA LEU A 174 1.91 -7.88 -5.55
C LEU A 174 2.70 -8.83 -6.45
N GLY A 175 3.90 -8.44 -6.86
CA GLY A 175 4.76 -9.21 -7.78
C GLY A 175 4.13 -9.45 -9.15
N GLY A 176 3.25 -8.54 -9.60
CA GLY A 176 2.52 -8.67 -10.86
C GLY A 176 1.45 -9.77 -10.90
N ARG A 177 1.15 -10.41 -9.77
CA ARG A 177 0.24 -11.56 -9.69
C ARG A 177 -1.24 -11.14 -9.61
N PRO A 178 -2.10 -11.45 -10.60
CA PRO A 178 -3.50 -11.00 -10.64
C PRO A 178 -4.35 -11.48 -9.46
N GLU A 179 -4.07 -12.65 -8.88
CA GLU A 179 -4.77 -13.20 -7.73
C GLU A 179 -4.58 -12.35 -6.45
N SER A 180 -3.57 -11.47 -6.42
CA SER A 180 -3.36 -10.53 -5.31
C SER A 180 -4.29 -9.32 -5.32
N ALA A 181 -5.07 -9.12 -6.39
CA ALA A 181 -5.84 -7.90 -6.61
C ALA A 181 -6.93 -7.64 -5.57
N ALA A 182 -7.60 -8.68 -5.09
CA ALA A 182 -8.62 -8.63 -4.03
C ALA A 182 -8.81 -10.03 -3.42
N ARG A 183 -9.00 -10.09 -2.10
CA ARG A 183 -9.18 -11.35 -1.34
C ARG A 183 -10.61 -11.90 -1.35
N ALA A 184 -11.57 -11.09 -1.80
CA ALA A 184 -12.98 -11.42 -1.86
C ALA A 184 -13.56 -11.08 -3.25
N ALA A 185 -14.72 -11.64 -3.56
CA ALA A 185 -15.52 -11.33 -4.75
C ALA A 185 -16.42 -10.11 -4.49
N VAL A 186 -15.80 -8.99 -4.11
CA VAL A 186 -16.49 -7.72 -3.84
C VAL A 186 -17.19 -7.19 -5.10
N PHE A 187 -18.26 -6.41 -4.94
CA PHE A 187 -18.88 -5.72 -6.07
C PHE A 187 -17.96 -4.63 -6.63
N ALA A 188 -17.31 -3.89 -5.73
CA ALA A 188 -16.36 -2.85 -6.10
C ALA A 188 -15.20 -2.69 -5.10
N ALA A 189 -14.03 -2.28 -5.59
CA ALA A 189 -12.84 -2.00 -4.77
C ALA A 189 -12.12 -0.72 -5.18
N LEU A 190 -11.75 0.11 -4.20
CA LEU A 190 -11.00 1.35 -4.39
C LEU A 190 -9.64 1.31 -3.69
N TYR A 191 -8.61 1.86 -4.35
CA TYR A 191 -7.20 1.81 -3.92
C TYR A 191 -6.49 3.17 -4.08
N ASN A 192 -5.45 3.42 -3.29
CA ASN A 192 -4.57 4.58 -3.47
C ASN A 192 -3.71 4.39 -4.75
N ASP A 193 -3.56 5.39 -5.60
CA ASP A 193 -2.79 5.23 -6.85
C ASP A 193 -1.28 5.32 -6.70
N ALA A 194 -0.76 5.69 -5.53
CA ALA A 194 0.67 5.88 -5.29
C ALA A 194 1.36 6.79 -6.33
N ASP A 195 0.66 7.85 -6.77
CA ASP A 195 1.09 8.79 -7.84
C ASP A 195 1.31 8.08 -9.20
N GLY A 196 0.60 6.97 -9.43
CA GLY A 196 0.71 6.10 -10.60
C GLY A 196 1.96 5.22 -10.61
N GLY A 197 3.08 5.71 -10.08
CA GLY A 197 4.35 4.99 -10.05
C GLY A 197 4.95 4.76 -11.44
N VAL A 198 6.19 4.27 -11.46
CA VAL A 198 6.86 3.86 -12.69
C VAL A 198 6.08 2.73 -13.37
N ASP A 199 6.05 2.74 -14.70
CA ASP A 199 5.32 1.77 -15.53
C ASP A 199 3.79 1.71 -15.25
N GLY A 200 3.23 2.71 -14.57
CA GLY A 200 1.83 2.71 -14.16
C GLY A 200 1.52 1.67 -13.08
N ALA A 201 2.51 1.26 -12.27
CA ALA A 201 2.39 0.22 -11.25
C ALA A 201 1.17 0.41 -10.34
N GLY A 202 0.91 1.66 -9.94
CA GLY A 202 -0.19 2.07 -9.07
C GLY A 202 -1.59 1.80 -9.60
N TYR A 203 -1.73 1.42 -10.87
CA TYR A 203 -3.02 1.11 -11.51
C TYR A 203 -3.19 -0.38 -11.86
N THR A 204 -2.20 -1.23 -11.61
CA THR A 204 -2.18 -2.61 -12.14
C THR A 204 -3.28 -3.53 -11.61
N ARG A 205 -3.93 -3.20 -10.48
CA ARG A 205 -5.15 -3.90 -10.01
C ARG A 205 -6.36 -3.64 -10.88
N LEU A 206 -6.47 -2.49 -11.53
CA LEU A 206 -7.66 -2.12 -12.32
C LEU A 206 -7.99 -3.15 -13.41
N PRO A 207 -7.08 -3.51 -14.34
CA PRO A 207 -7.38 -4.53 -15.34
C PRO A 207 -7.55 -5.94 -14.74
N ALA A 208 -6.84 -6.28 -13.66
CA ALA A 208 -6.98 -7.58 -13.00
C ALA A 208 -8.35 -7.77 -12.32
N LEU A 209 -8.90 -6.71 -11.72
CA LEU A 209 -10.24 -6.70 -11.14
C LEU A 209 -11.33 -6.67 -12.22
N ASP A 210 -11.08 -5.97 -13.33
CA ASP A 210 -12.00 -5.95 -14.47
C ASP A 210 -12.20 -7.36 -15.05
N ALA A 211 -11.12 -8.11 -15.23
CA ALA A 211 -11.15 -9.51 -15.67
C ALA A 211 -11.93 -10.45 -14.73
N ARG A 212 -12.10 -10.05 -13.46
CA ARG A 212 -12.89 -10.76 -12.45
C ARG A 212 -14.34 -10.26 -12.36
N GLY A 213 -14.73 -9.30 -13.20
CA GLY A 213 -16.05 -8.68 -13.12
C GLY A 213 -16.23 -7.81 -11.87
N ILE A 214 -15.15 -7.25 -11.32
CA ILE A 214 -15.18 -6.37 -10.15
C ILE A 214 -15.00 -4.92 -10.61
N ALA A 215 -15.89 -4.01 -10.19
CA ALA A 215 -15.73 -2.60 -10.51
C ALA A 215 -14.56 -2.03 -9.67
N ALA A 216 -13.62 -1.34 -10.30
CA ALA A 216 -12.45 -0.87 -9.58
C ALA A 216 -12.09 0.57 -9.95
N ALA A 217 -11.60 1.30 -8.96
CA ALA A 217 -11.04 2.61 -9.14
C ALA A 217 -9.80 2.81 -8.27
N THR A 218 -8.95 3.73 -8.67
CA THR A 218 -7.94 4.31 -7.78
C THR A 218 -8.33 5.72 -7.39
N TYR A 219 -7.79 6.20 -6.28
CA TYR A 219 -7.87 7.58 -5.84
C TYR A 219 -6.47 8.18 -5.67
N SER A 220 -6.36 9.49 -5.85
CA SER A 220 -5.09 10.21 -5.84
C SER A 220 -4.39 10.15 -4.49
N ALA A 221 -3.12 9.72 -4.50
CA ALA A 221 -2.23 9.71 -3.34
C ALA A 221 -2.11 11.09 -2.67
N TRP A 222 -2.32 12.17 -3.42
CA TRP A 222 -2.23 13.56 -2.93
C TRP A 222 -3.50 14.04 -2.21
N THR A 223 -4.58 13.26 -2.26
CA THR A 223 -5.89 13.63 -1.72
C THR A 223 -6.32 12.78 -0.53
N ALA A 224 -5.62 11.66 -0.30
CA ALA A 224 -5.87 10.79 0.84
C ALA A 224 -4.59 10.05 1.24
N ARG A 225 -4.44 9.82 2.54
CA ARG A 225 -3.29 9.11 3.10
C ARG A 225 -3.33 7.64 2.68
N ILE A 226 -2.20 7.12 2.23
CA ILE A 226 -2.01 5.68 2.06
C ILE A 226 -1.92 5.01 3.44
N GLY A 227 -2.53 3.83 3.58
CA GLY A 227 -2.67 3.11 4.85
C GLY A 227 -3.79 3.61 5.77
N ASP A 228 -4.66 4.51 5.31
CA ASP A 228 -5.80 5.03 6.07
C ASP A 228 -7.06 5.02 5.18
N GLY A 229 -7.93 4.02 5.41
CA GLY A 229 -9.16 3.86 4.63
C GLY A 229 -10.17 4.99 4.86
N ARG A 230 -10.17 5.62 6.05
CA ARG A 230 -11.06 6.75 6.35
C ARG A 230 -10.63 8.02 5.63
N SER A 231 -9.33 8.25 5.50
CA SER A 231 -8.80 9.39 4.73
C SER A 231 -9.28 9.33 3.27
N ALA A 232 -9.30 8.13 2.67
CA ALA A 232 -9.84 7.94 1.33
C ALA A 232 -11.31 8.39 1.21
N VAL A 233 -12.16 8.00 2.16
CA VAL A 233 -13.58 8.38 2.18
C VAL A 233 -13.78 9.86 2.50
N ALA A 234 -12.92 10.45 3.33
CA ALA A 234 -13.02 11.83 3.76
C ALA A 234 -12.69 12.81 2.62
N THR A 235 -11.58 12.59 1.92
CA THR A 235 -10.99 13.59 1.01
C THR A 235 -10.51 13.02 -0.32
N GLY A 236 -10.57 11.70 -0.52
CA GLY A 236 -10.06 11.07 -1.72
C GLY A 236 -10.77 11.51 -2.99
N ILE A 237 -10.00 11.73 -4.06
CA ILE A 237 -10.49 12.01 -5.41
C ILE A 237 -10.13 10.84 -6.32
N VAL A 238 -11.11 10.29 -7.03
CA VAL A 238 -10.93 9.21 -7.99
C VAL A 238 -9.96 9.64 -9.09
N SER A 239 -8.88 8.89 -9.31
CA SER A 239 -7.84 9.20 -10.30
C SER A 239 -7.91 8.32 -11.55
N ALA A 240 -8.31 7.06 -11.42
CA ALA A 240 -8.51 6.15 -12.56
C ALA A 240 -9.61 5.13 -12.25
N VAL A 241 -10.21 4.56 -13.30
CA VAL A 241 -11.30 3.58 -13.19
C VAL A 241 -11.08 2.47 -14.22
N ASN A 242 -11.50 1.24 -13.91
CA ASN A 242 -11.53 0.15 -14.89
C ASN A 242 -12.79 0.21 -15.78
N ALA A 243 -12.87 -0.66 -16.78
CA ALA A 243 -13.97 -0.64 -17.76
C ALA A 243 -15.32 -0.91 -17.11
N ARG A 244 -15.41 -1.87 -16.17
CA ARG A 244 -16.63 -2.15 -15.42
C ARG A 244 -17.09 -0.95 -14.59
N ALA A 245 -16.20 -0.32 -13.83
CA ALA A 245 -16.53 0.88 -13.07
C ALA A 245 -17.01 2.01 -13.99
N ALA A 246 -16.35 2.20 -15.13
CA ALA A 246 -16.77 3.17 -16.14
C ALA A 246 -18.17 2.86 -16.69
N ALA A 247 -18.51 1.60 -16.94
CA ALA A 247 -19.84 1.17 -17.38
C ALA A 247 -20.93 1.44 -16.32
N LEU A 248 -20.57 1.41 -15.04
CA LEU A 248 -21.48 1.79 -13.93
C LEU A 248 -21.63 3.31 -13.75
N GLY A 249 -20.83 4.11 -14.46
CA GLY A 249 -20.89 5.58 -14.41
C GLY A 249 -19.77 6.26 -13.63
N LEU A 250 -18.86 5.50 -13.02
CA LEU A 250 -17.69 6.07 -12.32
C LEU A 250 -16.77 6.80 -13.31
N ARG A 251 -16.23 7.95 -12.90
CA ARG A 251 -15.29 8.76 -13.70
C ARG A 251 -14.19 9.33 -12.80
N PRO A 252 -12.95 9.51 -13.32
CA PRO A 252 -11.94 10.30 -12.64
C PRO A 252 -12.41 11.74 -12.35
N GLY A 253 -11.90 12.33 -11.28
CA GLY A 253 -12.20 13.70 -10.84
C GLY A 253 -13.32 13.82 -9.80
N GLY A 254 -14.20 12.82 -9.69
CA GLY A 254 -15.20 12.75 -8.62
C GLY A 254 -14.59 12.34 -7.26
N THR A 255 -15.29 12.63 -6.18
CA THR A 255 -14.86 12.20 -4.83
C THR A 255 -15.08 10.70 -4.63
N VAL A 256 -14.28 10.09 -3.75
CA VAL A 256 -14.47 8.69 -3.33
C VAL A 256 -15.86 8.48 -2.72
N ARG A 257 -16.41 9.48 -2.03
CA ARG A 257 -17.76 9.43 -1.45
C ARG A 257 -18.84 9.32 -2.52
N GLU A 258 -18.78 10.17 -3.55
CA GLU A 258 -19.70 10.09 -4.70
C GLU A 258 -19.57 8.75 -5.42
N ALA A 259 -18.34 8.24 -5.57
CA ALA A 259 -18.11 6.92 -6.15
C ALA A 259 -18.78 5.80 -5.34
N ILE A 260 -18.67 5.83 -4.00
CA ILE A 260 -19.36 4.86 -3.12
C ILE A 260 -20.88 4.96 -3.31
N THR A 261 -21.45 6.17 -3.30
CA THR A 261 -22.89 6.38 -3.48
C THR A 261 -23.37 5.83 -4.82
N LEU A 262 -22.67 6.16 -5.91
CA LEU A 262 -23.00 5.68 -7.25
C LEU A 262 -22.93 4.15 -7.36
N LEU A 263 -21.91 3.54 -6.76
CA LEU A 263 -21.77 2.08 -6.73
C LEU A 263 -22.86 1.41 -5.89
N ALA A 264 -23.28 2.03 -4.79
CA ALA A 264 -24.38 1.53 -3.97
C ALA A 264 -25.70 1.55 -4.75
N GLU A 265 -26.00 2.65 -5.46
CA GLU A 265 -27.16 2.73 -6.35
C GLU A 265 -27.11 1.71 -7.49
N ALA A 266 -25.91 1.37 -7.98
CA ALA A 266 -25.74 0.33 -8.99
C ALA A 266 -26.08 -1.07 -8.45
N ILE A 267 -25.76 -1.36 -7.18
CA ILE A 267 -26.15 -2.62 -6.51
C ILE A 267 -27.67 -2.74 -6.40
N GLU A 268 -28.39 -1.65 -6.13
CA GLU A 268 -29.86 -1.66 -6.07
C GLU A 268 -30.51 -2.00 -7.42
N LYS A 269 -29.87 -1.57 -8.52
CA LYS A 269 -30.34 -1.79 -9.89
C LYS A 269 -29.93 -3.16 -10.45
N ASP A 270 -28.92 -3.80 -9.86
CA ASP A 270 -28.48 -5.13 -10.27
C ASP A 270 -29.44 -6.19 -9.71
N HIS A 271 -30.41 -6.61 -10.53
CA HIS A 271 -31.40 -7.65 -10.19
C HIS A 271 -30.80 -9.05 -9.95
N ARG A 272 -29.47 -9.18 -9.98
CA ARG A 272 -28.74 -10.45 -9.75
C ARG A 272 -28.05 -10.53 -8.38
N ALA A 273 -28.08 -9.46 -7.58
CA ALA A 273 -27.45 -9.40 -6.26
C ALA A 273 -28.43 -9.74 -5.14
#